data_AF-A0A956PPN6-F1
#
_entry.id   AF-A0A956PPN6-F1
#
_cell.length_a   1.000
_cell.length_b   1.000
_cell.length_c   1.000
_cell.angle_alpha   90.00
_cell.angle_beta   90.00
_cell.angle_gamma   90.00
#
_symmetry.space_group_name_H-M   'P 1'
#
loop_
_entity.id
_entity.type
_entity.pdbx_description
1 polymer ?
#
loop_
_entity_poly.entity_id
_entity_poly.type
_entity_poly.pdbx_seq_one_letter_code
_entity_poly.pdbx_strand_id
1 'polypeptide(L)'
;WPDPGEKKWSVEYKGERLNGYMALAASVKRAIEEGVELYNPSVLAKLTRKDLKKIFRGTGEIPLMEKRLEHAHEIGKTLLKKWDGDFVNLLRAAEGSAVTLVELILENFPCFDDVTIYRGREVKFYKRAQILPVDLMGGMPSEPLVQFHDIGELSAFADYKIPQVLQAHGVLRYSPELVALLEREEKLVPGDSAEVEIRAAMVWAVELIRRGLAEAGRTVPAYELDWMLWNLGQEPVENERPYHRTRTIFY
;
A
#
# COMPACT_ATOMS: atom_id res chain seq x y z
N TRP A 1 8.74 9.64 -5.41
CA TRP A 1 9.41 10.74 -6.12
C TRP A 1 10.52 11.30 -5.25
N PRO A 2 11.69 11.63 -5.82
CA PRO A 2 12.75 12.32 -5.07
C PRO A 2 12.34 13.76 -4.74
N ASP A 3 12.98 14.36 -3.75
CA ASP A 3 12.90 15.82 -3.57
C ASP A 3 13.62 16.54 -4.73
N PRO A 4 13.28 17.82 -5.01
CA PRO A 4 13.99 18.60 -6.02
C PRO A 4 15.51 18.55 -5.79
N GLY A 5 16.26 18.09 -6.79
CA GLY A 5 17.71 17.91 -6.72
C GLY A 5 18.19 16.55 -6.21
N GLU A 6 17.30 15.69 -5.72
CA GLU A 6 17.65 14.34 -5.29
C GLU A 6 17.51 13.30 -6.42
N LYS A 7 18.28 12.22 -6.32
CA LYS A 7 18.16 11.08 -7.25
C LYS A 7 16.99 10.19 -6.82
N LYS A 8 16.16 9.79 -7.79
CA LYS A 8 15.13 8.76 -7.58
C LYS A 8 15.79 7.49 -7.04
N TRP A 9 15.27 6.98 -5.92
CA TRP A 9 15.75 5.73 -5.35
C TRP A 9 15.53 4.57 -6.31
N SER A 10 16.60 3.81 -6.58
CA SER A 10 16.59 2.62 -7.43
C SER A 10 17.64 1.63 -6.95
N VAL A 11 17.39 0.34 -7.14
CA VAL A 11 18.31 -0.74 -6.76
C VAL A 11 18.66 -1.60 -7.97
N GLU A 12 19.84 -2.19 -7.94
CA GLU A 12 20.20 -3.26 -8.88
C GLU A 12 19.96 -4.61 -8.22
N TYR A 13 19.28 -5.50 -8.94
CA TYR A 13 19.00 -6.87 -8.50
C TYR A 13 18.98 -7.79 -9.72
N LYS A 14 19.80 -8.84 -9.70
CA LYS A 14 19.95 -9.83 -10.79
C LYS A 14 20.20 -9.22 -12.19
N GLY A 15 20.97 -8.13 -12.24
CA GLY A 15 21.33 -7.45 -13.49
C GLY A 15 20.31 -6.43 -13.99
N GLU A 16 19.18 -6.25 -13.28
CA GLU A 16 18.15 -5.27 -13.63
C GLU A 16 18.15 -4.09 -12.66
N ARG A 17 17.88 -2.90 -13.19
CA ARG A 17 17.69 -1.68 -12.39
C ARG A 17 16.21 -1.49 -12.10
N LEU A 18 15.83 -1.68 -10.84
CA LEU A 18 14.45 -1.60 -10.35
C LEU A 18 14.19 -0.29 -9.60
N ASN A 19 12.94 0.17 -9.58
CA ASN A 19 12.48 1.30 -8.77
C ASN A 19 11.06 1.05 -8.21
N GLY A 20 10.55 1.97 -7.37
CA GLY A 20 9.20 1.85 -6.81
C GLY A 20 9.02 0.58 -5.96
N TYR A 21 7.83 -0.03 -6.05
CA TYR A 21 7.50 -1.26 -5.34
C TYR A 21 8.46 -2.42 -5.67
N MET A 22 8.81 -2.60 -6.95
CA MET A 22 9.71 -3.70 -7.37
C MET A 22 11.10 -3.57 -6.73
N ALA A 23 11.63 -2.35 -6.58
CA ALA A 23 12.87 -2.13 -5.84
C ALA A 23 12.75 -2.44 -4.35
N LEU A 24 11.62 -2.11 -3.74
CA LEU A 24 11.35 -2.42 -2.32
C LEU A 24 11.32 -3.94 -2.10
N ALA A 25 10.52 -4.66 -2.89
CA ALA A 25 10.40 -6.11 -2.82
C ALA A 25 11.75 -6.80 -3.08
N ALA A 26 12.48 -6.38 -4.12
CA ALA A 26 13.81 -6.91 -4.41
C ALA A 26 14.83 -6.65 -3.28
N SER A 27 14.75 -5.49 -2.62
CA SER A 27 15.66 -5.17 -1.49
C SER A 27 15.41 -6.07 -0.28
N VAL A 28 14.13 -6.31 0.06
CA VAL A 28 13.75 -7.22 1.16
C VAL A 28 14.18 -8.64 0.82
N LYS A 29 13.89 -9.11 -0.39
CA LYS A 29 14.30 -10.43 -0.87
C LYS A 29 15.82 -10.61 -0.82
N ARG A 30 16.57 -9.64 -1.36
CA ARG A 30 18.04 -9.64 -1.33
C ARG A 30 18.58 -9.71 0.09
N ALA A 31 17.97 -9.00 1.05
CA ALA A 31 18.39 -9.05 2.44
C ALA A 31 18.20 -10.43 3.06
N ILE A 32 17.08 -11.11 2.75
CA ILE A 32 16.82 -12.50 3.19
C ILE A 32 17.82 -13.47 2.54
N GLU A 33 18.07 -13.33 1.23
CA GLU A 33 19.08 -14.12 0.50
C GLU A 33 20.50 -13.90 1.06
N GLU A 34 20.77 -12.73 1.65
CA GLU A 34 22.03 -12.37 2.34
C GLU A 34 22.06 -12.77 3.83
N GLY A 35 21.06 -13.50 4.32
CA GLY A 35 21.01 -14.04 5.68
C GLY A 35 20.42 -13.11 6.74
N VAL A 36 19.78 -11.99 6.35
CA VAL A 36 19.01 -11.17 7.28
C VAL A 36 17.60 -11.75 7.40
N GLU A 37 17.29 -12.36 8.55
CA GLU A 37 15.98 -12.98 8.82
C GLU A 37 14.88 -11.92 9.06
N LEU A 38 14.50 -11.17 8.02
CA LEU A 38 13.48 -10.12 8.12
C LEU A 38 12.06 -10.66 8.44
N TYR A 39 11.86 -11.97 8.35
CA TYR A 39 10.65 -12.66 8.79
C TYR A 39 10.64 -12.95 10.30
N ASN A 40 11.75 -12.74 11.01
CA ASN A 40 11.87 -12.95 12.45
C ASN A 40 11.60 -11.64 13.22
N PRO A 41 10.53 -11.55 14.03
CA PRO A 41 10.20 -10.34 14.80
C PRO A 41 11.31 -9.85 15.74
N SER A 42 12.14 -10.74 16.27
CA SER A 42 13.30 -10.36 17.09
C SER A 42 14.37 -9.60 16.30
N VAL A 43 14.53 -9.93 15.01
CA VAL A 43 15.43 -9.20 14.11
C VAL A 43 14.84 -7.84 13.79
N LEU A 44 13.56 -7.79 13.41
CA LEU A 44 12.85 -6.53 13.13
C LEU A 44 12.93 -5.56 14.31
N ALA A 45 12.69 -6.03 15.55
CA ALA A 45 12.73 -5.23 16.77
C ALA A 45 14.11 -4.63 17.11
N LYS A 46 15.19 -5.15 16.51
CA LYS A 46 16.59 -4.79 16.79
C LYS A 46 17.32 -4.18 15.59
N LEU A 47 16.67 -4.06 14.42
CA LEU A 47 17.26 -3.43 13.25
C LEU A 47 17.81 -2.05 13.63
N THR A 48 18.94 -1.68 13.06
CA THR A 48 19.49 -0.33 13.18
C THR A 48 19.30 0.44 11.89
N ARG A 49 19.46 1.77 11.94
CA ARG A 49 19.50 2.61 10.74
C ARG A 49 20.58 2.14 9.76
N LYS A 50 21.71 1.64 10.26
CA LYS A 50 22.80 1.09 9.43
C LYS A 50 22.36 -0.16 8.69
N ASP A 51 21.62 -1.05 9.35
CA ASP A 51 21.07 -2.26 8.74
C ASP A 51 20.07 -1.91 7.64
N LEU A 52 19.14 -0.99 7.90
CA LEU A 52 18.19 -0.51 6.89
C LEU A 52 18.87 0.15 5.69
N LYS A 53 19.91 0.97 5.92
CA LYS A 53 20.72 1.52 4.83
C LYS A 53 21.40 0.43 4.00
N LYS A 54 21.83 -0.67 4.62
CA LYS A 54 22.39 -1.83 3.90
C LYS A 54 21.32 -2.61 3.15
N ILE A 55 20.13 -2.81 3.73
CA ILE A 55 18.99 -3.51 3.12
C ILE A 55 18.56 -2.75 1.86
N PHE A 56 18.27 -1.45 2.00
CA PHE A 56 17.77 -0.58 0.93
C PHE A 56 18.87 0.12 0.11
N ARG A 57 20.11 -0.40 0.15
CA ARG A 57 21.23 0.17 -0.60
C ARG A 57 20.95 0.18 -2.11
N GLY A 58 21.31 1.28 -2.74
CA GLY A 58 21.10 1.53 -4.16
C GLY A 58 21.56 2.94 -4.56
N THR A 59 21.04 3.44 -5.67
CA THR A 59 21.21 4.85 -6.07
C THR A 59 20.13 5.70 -5.40
N GLY A 60 20.51 6.85 -4.83
CA GLY A 60 19.60 7.69 -4.05
C GLY A 60 19.28 7.10 -2.67
N GLU A 61 18.46 7.78 -1.88
CA GLU A 61 17.99 7.28 -0.59
C GLU A 61 16.49 6.98 -0.66
N ILE A 62 16.08 5.83 -0.11
CA ILE A 62 14.66 5.50 -0.01
C ILE A 62 13.99 6.51 0.94
N PRO A 63 12.82 7.08 0.57
CA PRO A 63 12.13 8.01 1.45
C PRO A 63 11.73 7.37 2.78
N LEU A 64 11.64 8.22 3.81
CA LEU A 64 11.11 7.89 5.13
C LEU A 64 11.87 6.77 5.88
N MET A 65 13.21 6.75 5.76
CA MET A 65 14.08 5.76 6.41
C MET A 65 13.80 5.60 7.92
N GLU A 66 13.66 6.70 8.66
CA GLU A 66 13.38 6.65 10.10
C GLU A 66 12.01 6.03 10.40
N LYS A 67 10.97 6.39 9.64
CA LYS A 67 9.64 5.78 9.80
C LYS A 67 9.64 4.30 9.49
N ARG A 68 10.42 3.86 8.50
CA ARG A 68 10.60 2.42 8.22
C ARG A 68 11.25 1.68 9.39
N LEU A 69 12.23 2.31 10.05
CA LEU A 69 12.85 1.75 11.25
C LEU A 69 11.85 1.66 12.41
N GLU A 70 11.12 2.75 12.67
CA GLU A 70 10.08 2.80 13.69
C GLU A 70 9.02 1.70 13.46
N HIS A 71 8.55 1.52 12.22
CA HIS A 71 7.56 0.49 11.90
C HIS A 71 8.12 -0.93 12.02
N ALA A 72 9.37 -1.18 11.62
CA ALA A 72 9.99 -2.48 11.83
C ALA A 72 10.09 -2.81 13.33
N HIS A 73 10.43 -1.81 14.15
CA HIS A 73 10.46 -1.96 15.61
C HIS A 73 9.08 -2.20 16.20
N GLU A 74 8.07 -1.45 15.77
CA GLU A 74 6.68 -1.64 16.17
C GLU A 74 6.21 -3.05 15.86
N ILE A 75 6.33 -3.47 14.60
CA ILE A 75 5.89 -4.80 14.14
C ILE A 75 6.60 -5.90 14.94
N GLY A 76 7.93 -5.82 15.04
CA GLY A 76 8.73 -6.81 15.77
C GLY A 76 8.34 -6.93 17.25
N LYS A 77 8.23 -5.79 17.95
CA LYS A 77 7.90 -5.77 19.38
C LYS A 77 6.47 -6.23 19.66
N THR A 78 5.51 -5.83 18.83
CA THR A 78 4.10 -6.22 19.01
C THR A 78 3.93 -7.72 18.79
N LEU A 79 4.53 -8.29 17.73
CA LEU A 79 4.48 -9.74 17.48
C LEU A 79 5.10 -10.55 18.61
N LEU A 80 6.26 -10.14 19.13
CA LEU A 80 6.89 -10.79 20.28
C LEU A 80 6.01 -10.75 21.54
N LYS A 81 5.24 -9.67 21.73
CA LYS A 81 4.42 -9.48 22.92
C LYS A 81 3.09 -10.24 22.88
N LYS A 82 2.45 -10.31 21.70
CA LYS A 82 1.05 -10.75 21.58
C LYS A 82 0.85 -12.08 20.86
N TRP A 83 1.84 -12.54 20.08
CA TRP A 83 1.71 -13.72 19.21
C TRP A 83 2.97 -14.60 19.21
N ASP A 84 3.68 -14.61 20.34
CA ASP A 84 4.90 -15.41 20.55
C ASP A 84 6.01 -15.19 19.50
N GLY A 85 6.03 -14.01 18.89
CA GLY A 85 6.99 -13.68 17.85
C GLY A 85 6.73 -14.39 16.52
N ASP A 86 5.50 -14.84 16.24
CA ASP A 86 5.13 -15.48 14.99
C ASP A 86 3.89 -14.84 14.37
N PHE A 87 4.02 -14.34 13.14
CA PHE A 87 2.91 -13.76 12.39
C PHE A 87 1.84 -14.81 12.05
N VAL A 88 2.19 -16.10 11.97
CA VAL A 88 1.23 -17.19 11.77
C VAL A 88 0.24 -17.28 12.92
N ASN A 89 0.65 -16.99 14.15
CA ASN A 89 -0.26 -16.97 15.30
C ASN A 89 -1.27 -15.82 15.20
N LEU A 90 -0.88 -14.69 14.62
CA LEU A 90 -1.80 -13.60 14.30
C LEU A 90 -2.80 -14.02 13.21
N LEU A 91 -2.35 -14.71 12.16
CA LEU A 91 -3.25 -15.26 11.12
C LEU A 91 -4.24 -16.28 11.70
N ARG A 92 -3.80 -17.15 12.60
CA ARG A 92 -4.69 -18.10 13.31
C ARG A 92 -5.75 -17.37 14.13
N ALA A 93 -5.37 -16.26 14.79
CA ALA A 93 -6.30 -15.44 15.58
C ALA A 93 -7.35 -14.71 14.71
N ALA A 94 -7.09 -14.55 13.40
CA ALA A 94 -8.07 -14.02 12.47
C ALA A 94 -9.12 -15.05 12.03
N GLU A 95 -8.99 -16.32 12.41
CA GLU A 95 -9.96 -17.39 12.17
C GLU A 95 -10.41 -17.51 10.69
N GLY A 96 -9.49 -17.23 9.76
CA GLY A 96 -9.77 -17.26 8.32
C GLY A 96 -10.69 -16.14 7.82
N SER A 97 -10.84 -15.04 8.58
CA SER A 97 -11.53 -13.81 8.16
C SER A 97 -10.51 -12.71 7.82
N ALA A 98 -10.61 -12.18 6.60
CA ALA A 98 -9.86 -11.01 6.16
C ALA A 98 -10.27 -9.76 6.92
N VAL A 99 -11.57 -9.59 7.22
CA VAL A 99 -12.07 -8.46 8.00
C VAL A 99 -11.49 -8.49 9.41
N THR A 100 -11.53 -9.64 10.09
CA THR A 100 -10.95 -9.83 11.42
C THR A 100 -9.44 -9.60 11.39
N LEU A 101 -8.73 -10.06 10.34
CA LEU A 101 -7.31 -9.76 10.16
C LEU A 101 -7.05 -8.25 10.07
N VAL A 102 -7.85 -7.50 9.29
CA VAL A 102 -7.75 -6.04 9.18
C VAL A 102 -7.97 -5.39 10.55
N GLU A 103 -8.99 -5.78 11.29
CA GLU A 103 -9.28 -5.26 12.64
C GLU A 103 -8.12 -5.52 13.60
N LEU A 104 -7.60 -6.76 13.65
CA LEU A 104 -6.43 -7.10 14.45
C LEU A 104 -5.20 -6.26 14.05
N ILE A 105 -5.00 -5.98 12.77
CA ILE A 105 -3.90 -5.12 12.32
C ILE A 105 -4.08 -3.69 12.84
N LEU A 106 -5.27 -3.11 12.69
CA LEU A 106 -5.55 -1.74 13.10
C LEU A 106 -5.45 -1.55 14.63
N GLU A 107 -5.90 -2.53 15.41
CA GLU A 107 -5.84 -2.49 16.88
C GLU A 107 -4.41 -2.56 17.43
N ASN A 108 -3.47 -3.15 16.68
CA ASN A 108 -2.18 -3.57 17.21
C ASN A 108 -0.98 -2.89 16.56
N PHE A 109 -1.14 -2.33 15.35
CA PHE A 109 -0.07 -1.71 14.59
C PHE A 109 -0.51 -0.32 14.10
N PRO A 110 -0.36 0.73 14.93
CA PRO A 110 -0.72 2.10 14.59
C PRO A 110 -0.16 2.59 13.25
N CYS A 111 0.97 2.04 12.78
CA CYS A 111 1.50 2.39 11.46
C CYS A 111 0.61 1.98 10.27
N PHE A 112 -0.48 1.25 10.50
CA PHE A 112 -1.51 0.88 9.52
C PHE A 112 -2.83 1.66 9.68
N ASP A 113 -2.99 2.47 10.74
CA ASP A 113 -4.23 3.21 11.07
C ASP A 113 -4.39 4.48 10.21
N ASP A 114 -4.69 4.25 8.93
CA ASP A 114 -4.85 5.30 7.90
C ASP A 114 -6.23 5.96 8.00
N VAL A 115 -6.33 6.94 8.90
CA VAL A 115 -7.53 7.73 9.23
C VAL A 115 -7.24 9.22 9.13
N THR A 116 -8.22 9.98 8.63
CA THR A 116 -8.17 11.45 8.55
C THR A 116 -9.53 12.09 8.86
N ILE A 117 -9.55 13.39 9.14
CA ILE A 117 -10.78 14.17 9.31
C ILE A 117 -11.03 15.03 8.07
N TYR A 118 -12.17 14.82 7.43
CA TYR A 118 -12.63 15.62 6.29
C TYR A 118 -13.99 16.25 6.60
N ARG A 119 -14.04 17.58 6.59
CA ARG A 119 -15.25 18.37 6.89
C ARG A 119 -15.95 17.93 8.20
N GLY A 120 -15.16 17.67 9.24
CA GLY A 120 -15.66 17.25 10.56
C GLY A 120 -16.10 15.79 10.64
N ARG A 121 -15.84 14.97 9.62
CA ARG A 121 -16.14 13.54 9.61
C ARG A 121 -14.86 12.73 9.51
N GLU A 122 -14.81 11.63 10.23
CA GLU A 122 -13.74 10.65 10.13
C GLU A 122 -13.85 9.89 8.80
N VAL A 123 -12.73 9.79 8.09
CA VAL A 123 -12.58 9.02 6.85
C VAL A 123 -11.50 7.97 7.09
N LYS A 124 -11.88 6.71 6.89
CA LYS A 124 -11.07 5.53 7.18
C LYS A 124 -10.67 4.86 5.87
N PHE A 125 -9.41 4.99 5.47
CA PHE A 125 -8.91 4.39 4.24
C PHE A 125 -8.33 2.99 4.47
N TYR A 126 -7.61 2.82 5.59
CA TYR A 126 -7.03 1.53 6.00
C TYR A 126 -6.26 0.80 4.88
N LYS A 127 -5.65 1.55 3.95
CA LYS A 127 -5.14 1.01 2.68
C LYS A 127 -4.20 -0.17 2.88
N ARG A 128 -3.18 0.02 3.71
CA ARG A 128 -2.17 -1.01 4.00
C ARG A 128 -2.71 -2.16 4.83
N ALA A 129 -3.72 -1.92 5.67
CA ALA A 129 -4.35 -2.99 6.45
C ALA A 129 -5.20 -3.88 5.52
N GLN A 130 -5.97 -3.28 4.62
CA GLN A 130 -6.82 -3.99 3.67
C GLN A 130 -6.04 -4.74 2.59
N ILE A 131 -4.93 -4.21 2.08
CA ILE A 131 -4.14 -4.91 1.05
C ILE A 131 -3.39 -6.14 1.59
N LEU A 132 -3.09 -6.18 2.89
CA LEU A 132 -2.35 -7.28 3.52
C LEU A 132 -2.98 -8.67 3.29
N PRO A 133 -4.26 -8.94 3.61
CA PRO A 133 -4.89 -10.23 3.31
C PRO A 133 -4.84 -10.58 1.82
N VAL A 134 -4.99 -9.59 0.94
CA VAL A 134 -4.97 -9.80 -0.52
C VAL A 134 -3.58 -10.16 -1.02
N ASP A 135 -2.53 -9.48 -0.54
CA ASP A 135 -1.14 -9.79 -0.86
C ASP A 135 -0.74 -11.18 -0.33
N LEU A 136 -1.19 -11.54 0.87
CA LEU A 136 -0.94 -12.86 1.46
C LEU A 136 -1.60 -13.98 0.63
N MET A 137 -2.88 -13.82 0.30
CA MET A 137 -3.61 -14.77 -0.55
C MET A 137 -2.97 -14.87 -1.94
N GLY A 138 -2.66 -13.75 -2.58
CA GLY A 138 -2.07 -13.72 -3.92
C GLY A 138 -0.64 -14.29 -3.97
N GLY A 139 0.14 -14.11 -2.91
CA GLY A 139 1.49 -14.66 -2.79
C GLY A 139 1.53 -16.14 -2.41
N MET A 140 0.49 -16.66 -1.76
CA MET A 140 0.42 -18.04 -1.26
C MET A 140 -0.97 -18.66 -1.51
N PRO A 141 -1.42 -18.77 -2.77
CA PRO A 141 -2.81 -19.13 -3.09
C PRO A 141 -3.21 -20.55 -2.66
N SER A 142 -2.25 -21.43 -2.37
CA SER A 142 -2.50 -22.80 -1.91
C SER A 142 -2.40 -22.96 -0.39
N GLU A 143 -2.03 -21.92 0.36
CA GLU A 143 -1.87 -21.97 1.81
C GLU A 143 -3.23 -21.79 2.51
N PRO A 144 -3.71 -22.79 3.28
CA PRO A 144 -5.01 -22.70 3.97
C PRO A 144 -5.14 -21.51 4.92
N LEU A 145 -4.07 -21.08 5.58
CA LEU A 145 -4.09 -19.97 6.55
C LEU A 145 -4.41 -18.59 5.93
N VAL A 146 -4.34 -18.48 4.60
CA VAL A 146 -4.63 -17.23 3.87
C VAL A 146 -5.82 -17.37 2.91
N GLN A 147 -6.61 -18.44 3.08
CA GLN A 147 -7.90 -18.59 2.42
C GLN A 147 -8.99 -17.92 3.26
N PHE A 148 -9.25 -16.64 2.96
CA PHE A 148 -10.19 -15.85 3.72
C PHE A 148 -11.62 -15.96 3.17
N HIS A 149 -12.60 -16.28 4.02
CA HIS A 149 -13.98 -16.53 3.58
C HIS A 149 -14.77 -15.26 3.23
N ASP A 150 -14.31 -14.10 3.70
CA ASP A 150 -14.96 -12.79 3.57
C ASP A 150 -14.04 -11.77 2.86
N ILE A 151 -13.03 -12.20 2.13
CA ILE A 151 -12.10 -11.30 1.39
C ILE A 151 -12.82 -10.36 0.42
N GLY A 152 -13.99 -10.76 -0.06
CA GLY A 152 -14.85 -9.95 -0.92
C GLY A 152 -15.49 -8.73 -0.24
N GLU A 153 -15.46 -8.65 1.09
CA GLU A 153 -15.92 -7.49 1.88
C GLU A 153 -14.91 -6.35 1.88
N LEU A 154 -13.65 -6.60 1.47
CA LEU A 154 -12.63 -5.57 1.37
C LEU A 154 -12.96 -4.60 0.23
N SER A 155 -12.63 -3.33 0.45
CA SER A 155 -12.79 -2.28 -0.56
C SER A 155 -11.59 -2.20 -1.50
N ALA A 156 -11.66 -1.32 -2.50
CA ALA A 156 -10.48 -0.93 -3.26
C ALA A 156 -9.49 -0.16 -2.38
N PHE A 157 -8.21 -0.23 -2.71
CA PHE A 157 -7.13 0.29 -1.90
C PHE A 157 -6.79 1.70 -2.34
N ALA A 158 -7.07 2.68 -1.47
CA ALA A 158 -6.92 4.10 -1.76
C ALA A 158 -5.45 4.54 -1.99
N ASP A 159 -4.95 4.28 -3.20
CA ASP A 159 -3.58 4.52 -3.69
C ASP A 159 -3.48 5.77 -4.59
N TYR A 160 -2.26 6.16 -4.98
CA TYR A 160 -2.00 7.26 -5.91
C TYR A 160 -2.10 6.87 -7.38
N LYS A 161 -1.88 5.60 -7.74
CA LYS A 161 -1.77 5.19 -9.15
C LYS A 161 -3.12 4.91 -9.80
N ILE A 162 -4.05 4.27 -9.10
CA ILE A 162 -5.37 3.95 -9.64
C ILE A 162 -6.22 5.20 -9.97
N PRO A 163 -6.24 6.28 -9.15
CA PRO A 163 -6.94 7.50 -9.53
C PRO A 163 -6.46 8.12 -10.85
N GLN A 164 -5.18 7.94 -11.20
CA GLN A 164 -4.63 8.38 -12.49
C GLN A 164 -5.23 7.57 -13.64
N VAL A 165 -5.28 6.24 -13.51
CA VAL A 165 -5.90 5.35 -14.50
C VAL A 165 -7.38 5.70 -14.69
N LEU A 166 -8.13 5.82 -13.59
CA LEU A 166 -9.55 6.18 -13.63
C LEU A 166 -9.79 7.55 -14.26
N GLN A 167 -8.89 8.51 -14.02
CA GLN A 167 -8.97 9.83 -14.67
C GLN A 167 -8.69 9.74 -16.17
N ALA A 168 -7.67 8.98 -16.58
CA ALA A 168 -7.31 8.79 -17.99
C ALA A 168 -8.48 8.21 -18.80
N HIS A 169 -9.24 7.29 -18.20
CA HIS A 169 -10.45 6.71 -18.78
C HIS A 169 -11.73 7.55 -18.61
N GLY A 170 -11.63 8.77 -18.05
CA GLY A 170 -12.76 9.69 -17.89
C GLY A 170 -13.77 9.29 -16.80
N VAL A 171 -13.45 8.28 -15.98
CA VAL A 171 -14.26 7.85 -14.82
C VAL A 171 -14.17 8.89 -13.71
N LEU A 172 -12.94 9.35 -13.38
CA LEU A 172 -12.73 10.48 -12.48
C LEU A 172 -12.54 11.77 -13.28
N ARG A 173 -13.19 12.85 -12.83
CA ARG A 173 -13.04 14.20 -13.40
C ARG A 173 -12.69 15.16 -12.29
N TYR A 174 -11.54 15.80 -12.42
CA TYR A 174 -11.03 16.76 -11.45
C TYR A 174 -11.44 18.19 -11.84
N SER A 175 -11.55 19.08 -10.85
CA SER A 175 -11.77 20.49 -11.12
C SER A 175 -10.57 21.11 -11.85
N PRO A 176 -10.73 22.22 -12.59
CA PRO A 176 -9.60 22.89 -13.24
C PRO A 176 -8.47 23.24 -12.28
N GLU A 177 -8.79 23.59 -11.04
CA GLU A 177 -7.81 23.93 -10.00
C GLU A 177 -6.98 22.71 -9.58
N LEU A 178 -7.63 21.55 -9.35
CA LEU A 178 -6.95 20.31 -9.02
C LEU A 178 -6.11 19.81 -10.20
N VAL A 179 -6.60 19.94 -11.44
CA VAL A 179 -5.81 19.62 -12.64
C VAL A 179 -4.54 20.47 -12.68
N ALA A 180 -4.65 21.78 -12.54
CA ALA A 180 -3.51 22.68 -12.57
C ALA A 180 -2.50 22.37 -11.44
N LEU A 181 -2.99 21.96 -10.26
CA LEU A 181 -2.16 21.54 -9.13
C LEU A 181 -1.33 20.29 -9.47
N LEU A 182 -1.96 19.29 -10.07
CA LEU A 182 -1.30 18.05 -10.49
C LEU A 182 -0.30 18.26 -11.62
N GLU A 183 -0.62 19.13 -12.60
CA GLU A 183 0.27 19.48 -13.72
C GLU A 183 1.55 20.19 -13.27
N ARG A 184 1.48 20.97 -12.19
CA ARG A 184 2.68 21.56 -11.54
C ARG A 184 3.46 20.56 -10.69
N GLU A 185 2.95 19.33 -10.59
CA GLU A 185 3.50 18.25 -9.78
C GLU A 185 3.72 18.63 -8.30
N GLU A 186 2.89 19.54 -7.80
CA GLU A 186 2.94 20.02 -6.42
C GLU A 186 2.57 18.90 -5.46
N LYS A 187 3.25 18.90 -4.29
CA LYS A 187 2.96 17.90 -3.27
C LYS A 187 1.69 18.28 -2.53
N LEU A 188 0.82 17.31 -2.32
CA LEU A 188 -0.31 17.44 -1.41
C LEU A 188 0.14 17.09 0.01
N VAL A 189 -0.44 17.77 0.99
CA VAL A 189 -0.26 17.42 2.40
C VAL A 189 -1.18 16.24 2.72
N PRO A 190 -0.71 15.20 3.44
CA PRO A 190 -1.59 14.14 3.90
C PRO A 190 -2.77 14.69 4.69
N GLY A 191 -4.00 14.30 4.35
CA GLY A 191 -5.22 14.76 5.01
C GLY A 191 -5.80 16.07 4.47
N ASP A 192 -5.11 16.76 3.55
CA ASP A 192 -5.70 17.91 2.85
C ASP A 192 -6.90 17.48 2.00
N SER A 193 -7.84 18.40 1.82
CA SER A 193 -9.09 18.12 1.10
C SER A 193 -8.87 17.51 -0.28
N ALA A 194 -7.89 18.00 -1.05
CA ALA A 194 -7.57 17.45 -2.37
C ALA A 194 -7.07 16.00 -2.31
N GLU A 195 -6.21 15.66 -1.34
CA GLU A 195 -5.69 14.29 -1.18
C GLU A 195 -6.81 13.34 -0.75
N VAL A 196 -7.61 13.74 0.23
CA VAL A 196 -8.74 12.94 0.72
C VAL A 196 -9.80 12.74 -0.36
N GLU A 197 -10.15 13.81 -1.10
CA GLU A 197 -11.14 13.75 -2.18
C GLU A 197 -10.70 12.81 -3.30
N ILE A 198 -9.45 12.85 -3.74
CA ILE A 198 -8.93 11.94 -4.78
C ILE A 198 -9.03 10.48 -4.30
N ARG A 199 -8.56 10.21 -3.09
CA ARG A 199 -8.54 8.86 -2.51
C ARG A 199 -9.93 8.30 -2.29
N ALA A 200 -10.83 9.09 -1.72
CA ALA A 200 -12.23 8.68 -1.48
C ALA A 200 -12.99 8.50 -2.80
N ALA A 201 -12.79 9.40 -3.78
CA ALA A 201 -13.42 9.27 -5.09
C ALA A 201 -12.95 8.02 -5.83
N MET A 202 -11.67 7.63 -5.71
CA MET A 202 -11.17 6.39 -6.29
C MET A 202 -11.87 5.16 -5.70
N VAL A 203 -12.00 5.06 -4.37
CA VAL A 203 -12.69 3.92 -3.74
C VAL A 203 -14.14 3.83 -4.22
N TRP A 204 -14.86 4.95 -4.25
CA TRP A 204 -16.22 5.01 -4.76
C TRP A 204 -16.33 4.70 -6.25
N ALA A 205 -15.39 5.15 -7.07
CA ALA A 205 -15.38 4.85 -8.50
C ALA A 205 -15.24 3.35 -8.76
N VAL A 206 -14.36 2.66 -8.03
CA VAL A 206 -14.24 1.20 -8.14
C VAL A 206 -15.51 0.50 -7.67
N GLU A 207 -16.12 0.95 -6.57
CA GLU A 207 -17.39 0.40 -6.08
C GLU A 207 -18.54 0.59 -7.09
N LEU A 208 -18.60 1.74 -7.77
CA LEU A 208 -19.60 1.99 -8.82
C LEU A 208 -19.36 1.12 -10.05
N ILE A 209 -18.11 0.91 -10.46
CA ILE A 209 -17.77 -0.05 -11.54
C ILE A 209 -18.20 -1.45 -11.14
N ARG A 210 -17.92 -1.87 -9.90
CA ARG A 210 -18.31 -3.18 -9.35
C ARG A 210 -19.82 -3.40 -9.44
N ARG A 211 -20.62 -2.41 -9.03
CA ARG A 211 -22.08 -2.47 -9.11
C ARG A 211 -22.58 -2.55 -10.54
N GLY A 212 -22.02 -1.72 -11.44
CA GLY A 212 -22.37 -1.76 -12.87
C GLY A 212 -22.06 -3.10 -13.53
N LEU A 213 -20.94 -3.74 -13.17
CA LEU A 213 -20.62 -5.10 -13.63
C LEU A 213 -21.62 -6.13 -13.10
N ALA A 214 -22.01 -6.04 -11.83
CA ALA A 214 -23.00 -6.93 -11.24
C ALA A 214 -24.38 -6.81 -11.92
N GLU A 215 -24.82 -5.58 -12.24
CA GLU A 215 -26.03 -5.33 -13.03
C GLU A 215 -25.95 -5.93 -14.45
N ALA A 216 -24.74 -5.98 -15.03
CA ALA A 216 -24.46 -6.64 -16.30
C ALA A 216 -24.22 -8.16 -16.16
N GLY A 217 -24.46 -8.76 -15.00
CA GLY A 217 -24.33 -10.21 -14.75
C GLY A 217 -22.90 -10.70 -14.50
N ARG A 218 -21.97 -9.80 -14.15
CA ARG A 218 -20.58 -10.14 -13.82
C ARG A 218 -20.25 -9.74 -12.38
N THR A 219 -20.04 -10.73 -11.52
CA THR A 219 -19.62 -10.49 -10.13
C THR A 219 -18.10 -10.50 -10.06
N VAL A 220 -17.51 -9.35 -9.68
CA VAL A 220 -16.08 -9.19 -9.43
C VAL A 220 -15.92 -8.48 -8.08
N PRO A 221 -15.11 -8.98 -7.13
CA PRO A 221 -14.82 -8.26 -5.88
C PRO A 221 -14.06 -6.94 -6.12
N ALA A 222 -14.18 -5.99 -5.18
CA ALA A 222 -13.52 -4.69 -5.32
C ALA A 222 -11.99 -4.80 -5.34
N TYR A 223 -11.41 -5.70 -4.53
CA TYR A 223 -9.95 -5.92 -4.51
C TYR A 223 -9.42 -6.49 -5.84
N GLU A 224 -10.22 -7.28 -6.56
CA GLU A 224 -9.81 -7.83 -7.86
C GLU A 224 -9.85 -6.73 -8.92
N LEU A 225 -10.87 -5.88 -8.91
CA LEU A 225 -10.91 -4.68 -9.77
C LEU A 225 -9.75 -3.73 -9.48
N ASP A 226 -9.42 -3.53 -8.20
CA ASP A 226 -8.24 -2.76 -7.78
C ASP A 226 -6.96 -3.32 -8.41
N TRP A 227 -6.73 -4.63 -8.29
CA TRP A 227 -5.57 -5.30 -8.86
C TRP A 227 -5.52 -5.17 -10.40
N MET A 228 -6.66 -5.31 -11.08
CA MET A 228 -6.75 -5.11 -12.54
C MET A 228 -6.38 -3.68 -12.93
N LEU A 229 -6.91 -2.67 -12.23
CA LEU A 229 -6.63 -1.26 -12.49
C LEU A 229 -5.19 -0.88 -12.16
N TRP A 230 -4.62 -1.45 -11.09
CA TRP A 230 -3.22 -1.25 -10.73
C TRP A 230 -2.26 -1.81 -11.79
N ASN A 231 -2.56 -3.01 -12.32
CA ASN A 231 -1.80 -3.61 -13.41
C ASN A 231 -1.91 -2.78 -14.70
N LEU A 232 -3.10 -2.28 -15.02
CA LEU A 232 -3.30 -1.38 -16.17
C LEU A 232 -2.44 -0.11 -16.06
N GLY A 233 -2.23 0.40 -14.85
CA GLY A 233 -1.38 1.56 -14.61
C GLY A 233 0.14 1.29 -14.69
N GLN A 234 0.61 0.05 -14.81
CA GLN A 234 2.06 -0.20 -14.89
C GLN A 234 2.65 0.29 -16.21
N GLU A 235 1.84 0.36 -17.26
CA GLU A 235 2.18 0.96 -18.55
C GLU A 235 1.55 2.36 -18.68
N PRO A 236 2.11 3.25 -19.53
CA PRO A 236 1.50 4.55 -19.79
C PRO A 236 0.08 4.40 -20.34
N VAL A 237 -0.89 5.09 -19.72
CA VAL A 237 -2.28 5.12 -20.19
C VAL A 237 -2.49 6.37 -21.06
N GLU A 238 -3.21 6.23 -22.17
CA GLU A 238 -3.53 7.37 -23.03
C GLU A 238 -4.31 8.44 -22.24
N ASN A 239 -3.92 9.71 -22.40
CA ASN A 239 -4.49 10.86 -21.67
C ASN A 239 -4.24 10.85 -20.15
N GLU A 240 -3.30 10.05 -19.65
CA GLU A 240 -2.92 10.10 -18.24
C GLU A 240 -2.30 11.46 -17.87
N ARG A 241 -2.78 12.03 -16.75
CA ARG A 241 -2.20 13.22 -16.12
C ARG A 241 -1.26 12.80 -14.99
N PRO A 242 -0.35 13.66 -14.49
CA PRO A 242 0.43 13.31 -13.31
C PRO A 242 -0.46 12.88 -12.13
N TYR A 243 -0.10 11.78 -11.47
CA TYR A 243 -0.76 11.37 -10.23
C TYR A 243 -0.43 12.34 -9.09
N HIS A 244 -1.28 12.36 -8.07
CA HIS A 244 -1.07 13.18 -6.89
C HIS A 244 0.14 12.71 -6.07
N ARG A 245 0.89 13.66 -5.50
CA ARG A 245 2.14 13.39 -4.78
C ARG A 245 2.00 13.72 -3.31
N THR A 246 1.73 12.72 -2.48
CA THR A 246 1.63 12.89 -1.03
C THR A 246 2.74 12.14 -0.32
N ARG A 247 3.56 12.83 0.47
CA ARG A 247 4.58 12.15 1.29
C ARG A 247 3.94 11.62 2.58
N THR A 248 3.60 10.34 2.59
CA THR A 248 2.93 9.68 3.71
C THR A 248 3.52 8.30 4.01
N ILE A 249 3.16 7.72 5.15
CA ILE A 249 3.46 6.33 5.51
C ILE A 249 2.36 5.35 5.07
N PHE A 250 1.20 5.84 4.65
CA PHE A 250 0.01 5.02 4.47
C PHE A 250 -0.14 4.41 3.07
N TYR A 251 0.53 4.95 2.06
CA TYR A 251 0.53 4.42 0.69
C TYR A 251 1.79 4.83 -0.08
#